data_AF-A0A2P8C5A1-F1
#
_entry.id   AF-A0A2P8C5A1-F1
#
_cell.length_a   1.000
_cell.length_b   1.000
_cell.length_c   1.000
_cell.angle_alpha   90.00
_cell.angle_beta   90.00
_cell.angle_gamma   90.00
#
_symmetry.space_group_name_H-M   'P 1'
#
loop_
_entity.id
_entity.type
_entity.pdbx_description
1 polymer ?
#
loop_
_entity_poly.entity_id
_entity_poly.type
_entity_poly.pdbx_seq_one_letter_code
_entity_poly.pdbx_strand_id
1 'polypeptide(L)'
;MRITDIHIKNYRAFYGEHHICLDKNGKNLMVYGENGSGKSSLFTALQDFLKSSVGKIDVEENIFVPTSQKNTASIKVDIKESPETSKTTSFELKLADKEIISADKTLIADANKIKGFFDYRSLLRTHMGHKDKVDLFDLLIGKFEYSWGGSLITNEPGIWQDSINRFSKKEIGKEWKEIKNDIFNKFQSKRHQENIKNYLLQKFNPGLLQLISDIEKDTNTFMGFFGANVKIKLEFDKIEYQGRRKLRGNNINLKIDFFEKSIPKHQLFLNEARLSALAISLYLASIKVNPLSGALKILVLDDLLIGLDMSNRLPLLDILKNHFIEVDNDKQFQVIMTTYDKVWYELVRNYFGAEKWKYTEIYTKSLKDDDFEIPIIFNENGYLEKAKYYLSEKDYKASAVYLRTEFERIVKTICDKQRIPVAYKKNQKEVTSDDFWTAIESQTDIDPALVHEITIHRGVVMNPFSHYDLEKPEFEAELKVTITAVEKLKAEIKNVKKNKSIDKLEKEIAKLTSAIAGKDKLIEELGNKLKAK
;
A
#
# COMPACT_ATOMS: atom_id res chain seq x y z
N MET A 1 11.28 -0.79 12.25
CA MET A 1 10.10 -1.62 12.58
C MET A 1 9.11 -1.59 11.44
N ARG A 2 8.37 -2.68 11.24
CA ARG A 2 7.29 -2.78 10.25
C ARG A 2 6.14 -3.62 10.83
N ILE A 3 4.90 -3.28 10.47
CA ILE A 3 3.71 -4.09 10.75
C ILE A 3 3.78 -5.37 9.91
N THR A 4 3.59 -6.53 10.53
CA THR A 4 3.50 -7.82 9.84
C THR A 4 2.08 -8.33 9.75
N ASP A 5 1.24 -8.04 10.74
CA ASP A 5 -0.13 -8.55 10.79
C ASP A 5 -1.09 -7.50 11.34
N ILE A 6 -2.26 -7.41 10.71
CA ILE A 6 -3.36 -6.55 11.11
C ILE A 6 -4.58 -7.44 11.32
N HIS A 7 -5.10 -7.47 12.55
CA HIS A 7 -6.32 -8.18 12.92
C HIS A 7 -7.38 -7.16 13.31
N ILE A 8 -8.56 -7.28 12.72
CA ILE A 8 -9.70 -6.41 13.00
C ILE A 8 -10.87 -7.29 13.39
N LYS A 9 -11.43 -7.04 14.56
CA LYS A 9 -12.58 -7.75 15.08
C LYS A 9 -13.72 -6.78 15.35
N ASN A 10 -14.90 -7.05 14.79
CA ASN A 10 -16.16 -6.37 15.13
C ASN A 10 -16.10 -4.82 15.10
N TYR A 11 -15.26 -4.23 14.25
CA TYR A 11 -15.01 -2.78 14.19
C TYR A 11 -15.58 -2.17 12.92
N ARG A 12 -16.44 -1.14 13.06
CA ARG A 12 -17.13 -0.46 11.95
C ARG A 12 -17.73 -1.44 10.94
N ALA A 13 -17.28 -1.45 9.68
CA ALA A 13 -17.78 -2.37 8.65
C ALA A 13 -17.39 -3.84 8.91
N PHE A 14 -16.31 -4.12 9.63
CA PHE A 14 -15.83 -5.49 9.85
C PHE A 14 -16.68 -6.20 10.91
N TYR A 15 -17.48 -7.17 10.47
CA TYR A 15 -18.20 -8.10 11.34
C TYR A 15 -17.44 -9.43 11.45
N GLY A 16 -17.26 -9.94 12.67
CA GLY A 16 -16.41 -11.10 12.93
C GLY A 16 -14.94 -10.74 12.99
N GLU A 17 -14.06 -11.72 12.78
CA GLU A 17 -12.61 -11.57 12.84
C GLU A 17 -12.00 -11.59 11.43
N HIS A 18 -11.16 -10.61 11.15
CA HIS A 18 -10.53 -10.39 9.85
C HIS A 18 -9.02 -10.22 10.04
N HIS A 19 -8.23 -10.80 9.14
CA HIS A 19 -6.77 -10.80 9.21
C HIS A 19 -6.12 -10.45 7.87
N ILE A 20 -5.19 -9.50 7.90
CA ILE A 20 -4.32 -9.14 6.78
C ILE A 20 -2.88 -9.45 7.19
N CYS A 21 -2.26 -10.43 6.52
CA CYS A 21 -0.85 -10.77 6.69
C CYS A 21 0.03 -10.06 5.64
N LEU A 22 1.07 -9.38 6.11
CA LEU A 22 2.05 -8.62 5.32
C LEU A 22 3.40 -9.33 5.20
N ASP A 23 3.42 -10.65 5.44
CA ASP A 23 4.61 -11.50 5.52
C ASP A 23 5.58 -11.10 6.65
N LYS A 24 6.56 -11.98 6.93
CA LYS A 24 7.58 -11.78 7.99
C LYS A 24 8.41 -10.51 7.84
N ASN A 25 8.45 -9.92 6.65
CA ASN A 25 9.23 -8.73 6.32
C ASN A 25 8.41 -7.43 6.47
N GLY A 26 7.10 -7.52 6.75
CA GLY A 26 6.20 -6.39 6.89
C GLY A 26 6.08 -5.57 5.60
N LYS A 27 5.63 -6.20 4.51
CA LYS A 27 5.50 -5.57 3.19
C LYS A 27 4.61 -4.32 3.23
N ASN A 28 4.79 -3.45 2.25
CA ASN A 28 3.79 -2.43 1.91
C ASN A 28 2.50 -3.12 1.48
N LEU A 29 1.36 -2.45 1.62
CA LEU A 29 0.05 -3.03 1.30
C LEU A 29 -0.66 -2.19 0.24
N MET A 30 -1.16 -2.84 -0.81
CA MET A 30 -2.10 -2.24 -1.76
C MET A 30 -3.42 -3.01 -1.69
N VAL A 31 -4.49 -2.31 -1.36
CA VAL A 31 -5.84 -2.86 -1.20
C VAL A 31 -6.74 -2.32 -2.30
N TYR A 32 -7.32 -3.21 -3.08
CA TYR A 32 -8.44 -2.89 -3.96
C TYR A 32 -9.76 -3.29 -3.31
N GLY A 33 -10.84 -2.55 -3.55
CA GLY A 33 -12.17 -3.00 -3.18
C GLY A 33 -13.25 -2.05 -3.64
N GLU A 34 -14.47 -2.57 -3.84
CA GLU A 34 -15.61 -1.77 -4.30
C GLU A 34 -16.08 -0.76 -3.23
N ASN A 35 -16.95 0.18 -3.62
CA ASN A 35 -17.55 1.08 -2.64
C ASN A 35 -18.37 0.28 -1.62
N GLY A 36 -18.23 0.61 -0.33
CA GLY A 36 -18.87 -0.16 0.75
C GLY A 36 -18.05 -1.34 1.27
N SER A 37 -16.95 -1.73 0.62
CA SER A 37 -16.18 -2.93 1.02
C SER A 37 -15.39 -2.83 2.34
N GLY A 38 -15.43 -1.69 3.04
CA GLY A 38 -14.74 -1.52 4.33
C GLY A 38 -13.31 -0.95 4.26
N LYS A 39 -12.84 -0.47 3.08
CA LYS A 39 -11.53 0.20 2.92
C LYS A 39 -11.33 1.37 3.89
N SER A 40 -12.29 2.30 3.95
CA SER A 40 -12.21 3.43 4.88
C SER A 40 -12.35 2.99 6.34
N SER A 41 -13.00 1.85 6.63
CA SER A 41 -12.96 1.25 7.97
C SER A 41 -11.57 0.74 8.32
N LEU A 42 -10.82 0.14 7.38
CA LEU A 42 -9.41 -0.23 7.59
C LEU A 42 -8.53 1.00 7.82
N PHE A 43 -8.71 2.06 7.02
CA PHE A 43 -8.03 3.34 7.23
C PHE A 43 -8.29 3.90 8.65
N THR A 44 -9.56 3.93 9.06
CA THR A 44 -9.94 4.44 10.39
C THR A 44 -9.39 3.56 11.50
N ALA A 45 -9.44 2.23 11.35
CA ALA A 45 -8.90 1.28 12.33
C ALA A 45 -7.42 1.54 12.62
N LEU A 46 -6.60 1.69 11.58
CA LEU A 46 -5.17 1.99 11.75
C LEU A 46 -4.95 3.39 12.35
N GLN A 47 -5.78 4.36 11.98
CA GLN A 47 -5.69 5.71 12.52
C GLN A 47 -6.02 5.75 14.01
N ASP A 48 -7.09 5.07 14.41
CA ASP A 48 -7.57 4.93 15.78
C ASP A 48 -6.58 4.15 16.64
N PHE A 49 -6.07 3.03 16.12
CA PHE A 49 -5.01 2.26 16.77
C PHE A 49 -3.81 3.16 17.14
N LEU A 50 -3.30 3.96 16.19
CA LEU A 50 -2.19 4.88 16.48
C LEU A 50 -2.59 5.98 17.48
N LYS A 51 -3.77 6.61 17.33
CA LYS A 51 -4.26 7.66 18.24
C LYS A 51 -4.46 7.16 19.68
N SER A 52 -4.87 5.91 19.84
CA SER A 52 -5.14 5.26 21.13
C SER A 52 -3.88 5.10 22.01
N SER A 53 -2.69 5.35 21.45
CA SER A 53 -1.42 5.37 22.17
C SER A 53 -1.17 6.65 22.99
N VAL A 54 -1.86 7.75 22.68
CA VAL A 54 -1.65 9.05 23.33
C VAL A 54 -2.85 9.53 24.15
N GLY A 55 -3.94 8.77 24.11
CA GLY A 55 -5.13 9.04 24.90
C GLY A 55 -6.26 8.09 24.58
N LYS A 56 -7.36 8.20 25.34
CA LYS A 56 -8.58 7.44 25.09
C LYS A 56 -9.26 7.93 23.83
N ILE A 57 -9.74 7.01 23.02
CA ILE A 57 -10.52 7.26 21.82
C ILE A 57 -11.85 6.54 21.89
N ASP A 58 -12.83 6.99 21.11
CA ASP A 58 -14.07 6.25 20.96
C ASP A 58 -13.89 5.20 19.86
N VAL A 59 -14.08 3.93 20.21
CA VAL A 59 -13.92 2.82 19.28
C VAL A 59 -15.32 2.45 18.78
N GLU A 60 -15.53 2.46 17.47
CA GLU A 60 -16.83 2.15 16.88
C GLU A 60 -16.98 0.63 16.68
N GLU A 61 -17.88 0.00 17.43
CA GLU A 61 -18.26 -1.40 17.23
C GLU A 61 -19.25 -1.56 16.07
N ASN A 62 -19.13 -2.65 15.31
CA ASN A 62 -20.08 -3.00 14.28
C ASN A 62 -21.49 -3.16 14.89
N ILE A 63 -22.47 -2.50 14.29
CA ILE A 63 -23.82 -2.41 14.84
C ILE A 63 -24.56 -3.75 14.86
N PHE A 64 -24.20 -4.68 13.97
CA PHE A 64 -24.84 -5.98 13.81
C PHE A 64 -24.32 -7.06 14.76
N VAL A 65 -23.30 -6.74 15.58
CA VAL A 65 -22.79 -7.66 16.61
C VAL A 65 -23.92 -8.03 17.58
N PRO A 66 -24.25 -9.33 17.74
CA PRO A 66 -25.32 -9.78 18.63
C PRO A 66 -25.07 -9.33 20.07
N THR A 67 -26.14 -9.12 20.85
CA THR A 67 -26.05 -8.69 22.26
C THR A 67 -25.18 -9.61 23.10
N SER A 68 -25.14 -10.91 22.80
CA SER A 68 -24.29 -11.90 23.48
C SER A 68 -22.78 -11.72 23.22
N GLN A 69 -22.40 -10.99 22.18
CA GLN A 69 -21.01 -10.74 21.76
C GLN A 69 -20.68 -9.25 21.69
N LYS A 70 -21.53 -8.38 22.25
CA LYS A 70 -21.28 -6.93 22.32
C LYS A 70 -20.03 -6.60 23.13
N ASN A 71 -19.45 -5.44 22.84
CA ASN A 71 -18.21 -4.95 23.44
C ASN A 71 -16.96 -5.81 23.14
N THR A 72 -16.92 -6.42 21.97
CA THR A 72 -15.80 -7.26 21.52
C THR A 72 -14.99 -6.65 20.38
N ALA A 73 -15.33 -5.42 19.95
CA ALA A 73 -14.55 -4.73 18.94
C ALA A 73 -13.08 -4.55 19.37
N SER A 74 -12.15 -4.99 18.53
CA SER A 74 -10.73 -4.79 18.75
C SER A 74 -9.93 -4.67 17.46
N ILE A 75 -8.80 -3.98 17.56
CA ILE A 75 -7.81 -3.82 16.50
C ILE A 75 -6.48 -4.26 17.08
N LYS A 76 -5.93 -5.36 16.57
CA LYS A 76 -4.64 -5.91 16.99
C LYS A 76 -3.64 -5.81 15.85
N VAL A 77 -2.45 -5.31 16.15
CA VAL A 77 -1.36 -5.13 15.19
C VAL A 77 -0.10 -5.78 15.73
N ASP A 78 0.52 -6.63 14.90
CA ASP A 78 1.80 -7.25 15.22
C ASP A 78 2.92 -6.49 14.51
N ILE A 79 3.94 -6.09 15.27
CA ILE A 79 5.06 -5.26 14.80
C ILE A 79 6.37 -5.98 15.03
N LYS A 80 7.25 -5.90 14.03
CA LYS A 80 8.57 -6.49 14.04
C LYS A 80 9.66 -5.42 13.92
N GLU A 81 10.75 -5.55 14.68
CA GLU A 81 11.86 -4.59 14.68
C GLU A 81 12.63 -4.58 13.37
N SER A 82 13.09 -5.75 12.95
CA SER A 82 13.72 -5.97 11.65
C SER A 82 13.28 -7.32 11.05
N PRO A 83 13.50 -7.54 9.75
CA PRO A 83 13.26 -8.85 9.13
C PRO A 83 14.04 -9.99 9.81
N GLU A 84 15.20 -9.69 10.39
CA GLU A 84 16.15 -10.66 10.96
C GLU A 84 15.85 -11.03 12.43
N THR A 85 15.21 -10.15 13.20
CA THR A 85 14.85 -10.45 14.59
C THR A 85 13.73 -11.48 14.67
N SER A 86 13.74 -12.39 15.65
CA SER A 86 12.60 -13.30 15.90
C SER A 86 11.51 -12.66 16.77
N LYS A 87 11.79 -11.52 17.40
CA LYS A 87 10.90 -10.83 18.33
C LYS A 87 9.81 -10.07 17.56
N THR A 88 8.56 -10.46 17.78
CA THR A 88 7.36 -9.76 17.34
C THR A 88 6.63 -9.23 18.57
N THR A 89 6.27 -7.95 18.57
CA THR A 89 5.50 -7.33 19.64
C THR A 89 4.07 -7.10 19.16
N SER A 90 3.10 -7.65 19.88
CA SER A 90 1.68 -7.48 19.60
C SER A 90 1.11 -6.33 20.42
N PHE A 91 0.33 -5.47 19.77
CA PHE A 91 -0.41 -4.39 20.40
C PHE A 91 -1.89 -4.54 20.07
N GLU A 92 -2.75 -4.26 21.04
CA GLU A 92 -4.19 -4.37 20.86
C GLU A 92 -4.90 -3.15 21.44
N LEU A 93 -5.84 -2.63 20.67
CA LEU A 93 -6.83 -1.65 21.07
C LEU A 93 -8.18 -2.36 21.20
N LYS A 94 -8.78 -2.34 22.38
CA LYS A 94 -10.12 -2.90 22.64
C LYS A 94 -11.13 -1.82 22.94
N LEU A 95 -12.38 -2.06 22.58
CA LEU A 95 -13.51 -1.18 22.92
C LEU A 95 -13.61 -0.92 24.44
N ALA A 96 -13.40 -1.97 25.24
CA ALA A 96 -13.49 -1.89 26.70
C ALA A 96 -12.42 -0.94 27.30
N ASP A 97 -11.21 -0.98 26.75
CA ASP A 97 -10.07 -0.22 27.26
C ASP A 97 -10.04 1.21 26.73
N LYS A 98 -10.50 1.41 25.48
CA LYS A 98 -10.47 2.68 24.73
C LYS A 98 -9.07 3.24 24.47
N GLU A 99 -8.03 2.52 24.86
CA GLU A 99 -6.63 2.86 24.64
C GLU A 99 -5.76 1.59 24.54
N ILE A 100 -4.56 1.71 23.98
CA ILE A 100 -3.58 0.62 24.05
C ILE A 100 -3.04 0.52 25.48
N ILE A 101 -3.11 -0.68 26.06
CA ILE A 101 -2.53 -1.03 27.36
C ILE A 101 -1.33 -1.95 27.11
N SER A 102 -0.13 -1.38 27.07
CA SER A 102 1.12 -2.11 26.87
C SER A 102 2.29 -1.35 27.52
N ALA A 103 3.28 -2.08 28.06
CA ALA A 103 4.52 -1.48 28.56
C ALA A 103 5.30 -0.77 27.43
N ASP A 104 5.15 -1.23 26.20
CA ASP A 104 5.81 -0.69 25.00
C ASP A 104 4.94 0.34 24.24
N LYS A 105 3.89 0.89 24.88
CA LYS A 105 2.95 1.87 24.28
C LYS A 105 3.67 3.10 23.69
N THR A 106 4.84 3.45 24.23
CA THR A 106 5.68 4.56 23.74
C THR A 106 6.10 4.37 22.27
N LEU A 107 6.30 3.13 21.82
CA LEU A 107 6.61 2.83 20.41
C LEU A 107 5.49 3.28 19.47
N ILE A 108 4.24 3.02 19.86
CA ILE A 108 3.06 3.43 19.08
C ILE A 108 2.83 4.93 19.21
N ALA A 109 3.08 5.51 20.39
CA ALA A 109 3.00 6.96 20.60
C ALA A 109 4.00 7.74 19.73
N ASP A 110 5.20 7.20 19.51
CA ASP A 110 6.18 7.81 18.60
C ASP A 110 5.78 7.59 17.13
N ALA A 111 5.28 6.41 16.77
CA ALA A 111 4.70 6.17 15.44
C ALA A 111 3.53 7.12 15.13
N ASN A 112 2.71 7.42 16.14
CA ASN A 112 1.56 8.32 16.04
C ASN A 112 1.95 9.75 15.65
N LYS A 113 3.15 10.22 16.02
CA LYS A 113 3.65 11.56 15.68
C LYS A 113 4.18 11.64 14.23
N ILE A 114 4.62 10.51 13.67
CA ILE A 114 5.29 10.46 12.35
C ILE A 114 4.34 10.02 11.25
N LYS A 115 3.22 9.38 11.60
CA LYS A 115 2.27 8.81 10.65
C LYS A 115 1.80 9.82 9.58
N GLY A 116 1.66 9.33 8.35
CA GLY A 116 0.90 10.01 7.31
C GLY A 116 -0.45 9.32 7.12
N PHE A 117 -1.55 10.04 7.26
CA PHE A 117 -2.91 9.53 7.00
C PHE A 117 -3.61 10.48 6.04
N PHE A 118 -3.68 10.06 4.79
CA PHE A 118 -4.04 10.92 3.69
C PHE A 118 -5.36 10.50 3.06
N ASP A 119 -6.34 11.40 3.08
CA ASP A 119 -7.60 11.25 2.36
C ASP A 119 -7.78 12.37 1.32
N TYR A 120 -8.54 12.08 0.27
CA TYR A 120 -8.79 13.05 -0.80
C TYR A 120 -9.57 14.29 -0.31
N ARG A 121 -10.43 14.16 0.69
CA ARG A 121 -11.22 15.29 1.22
C ARG A 121 -10.33 16.38 1.82
N SER A 122 -9.26 15.98 2.50
CA SER A 122 -8.28 16.93 3.04
C SER A 122 -7.55 17.70 1.94
N LEU A 123 -7.36 17.09 0.75
CA LEU A 123 -6.73 17.76 -0.38
C LEU A 123 -7.54 18.89 -0.96
N LEU A 124 -8.86 18.72 -1.04
CA LEU A 124 -9.74 19.76 -1.59
C LEU A 124 -9.61 21.08 -0.83
N ARG A 125 -9.34 21.04 0.48
CA ARG A 125 -9.17 22.25 1.32
C ARG A 125 -7.96 23.12 0.94
N THR A 126 -7.02 22.59 0.15
CA THR A 126 -5.84 23.35 -0.30
C THR A 126 -6.17 24.40 -1.37
N HIS A 127 -7.30 24.27 -2.07
CA HIS A 127 -7.68 25.18 -3.16
C HIS A 127 -9.18 25.50 -3.19
N MET A 128 -10.05 24.64 -2.64
CA MET A 128 -11.48 24.91 -2.48
C MET A 128 -11.78 25.77 -1.24
N GLY A 129 -12.77 26.66 -1.37
CA GLY A 129 -13.25 27.51 -0.26
C GLY A 129 -12.51 28.85 -0.10
N HIS A 130 -11.53 29.14 -0.95
CA HIS A 130 -10.69 30.35 -0.87
C HIS A 130 -11.12 31.39 -1.93
N LYS A 131 -11.74 32.51 -1.49
CA LYS A 131 -12.28 33.55 -2.40
C LYS A 131 -11.22 34.40 -3.08
N ASP A 132 -10.19 34.79 -2.35
CA ASP A 132 -9.14 35.69 -2.86
C ASP A 132 -7.76 35.06 -2.78
N LYS A 133 -7.24 34.88 -1.56
CA LYS A 133 -5.98 34.20 -1.31
C LYS A 133 -6.26 32.84 -0.68
N VAL A 134 -5.41 31.87 -1.03
CA VAL A 134 -5.39 30.57 -0.35
C VAL A 134 -4.60 30.73 0.95
N ASP A 135 -5.32 30.65 2.06
CA ASP A 135 -4.76 30.65 3.41
C ASP A 135 -4.75 29.22 3.96
N LEU A 136 -3.57 28.72 4.25
CA LEU A 136 -3.37 27.36 4.70
C LEU A 136 -3.22 27.25 6.22
N PHE A 137 -3.27 28.33 7.00
CA PHE A 137 -2.97 28.31 8.43
C PHE A 137 -3.78 27.26 9.20
N ASP A 138 -5.12 27.31 9.09
CA ASP A 138 -6.01 26.38 9.81
C ASP A 138 -5.87 24.94 9.30
N LEU A 139 -5.62 24.75 8.00
CA LEU A 139 -5.41 23.43 7.42
C LEU A 139 -4.13 22.79 7.95
N LEU A 140 -3.06 23.59 8.11
CA LEU A 140 -1.74 23.10 8.46
C LEU A 140 -1.57 22.99 9.98
N ILE A 141 -1.96 24.01 10.76
CA ILE A 141 -1.72 24.07 12.21
C ILE A 141 -2.95 23.59 13.02
N GLY A 142 -4.15 23.75 12.47
CA GLY A 142 -5.41 23.36 13.10
C GLY A 142 -6.24 24.55 13.57
N LYS A 143 -7.55 24.31 13.67
CA LYS A 143 -8.56 25.28 14.08
C LYS A 143 -9.10 24.93 15.46
N PHE A 144 -8.81 25.81 16.42
CA PHE A 144 -9.26 25.69 17.81
C PHE A 144 -10.07 26.93 18.21
N GLU A 145 -11.33 26.74 18.57
CA GLU A 145 -12.24 27.82 18.95
C GLU A 145 -12.88 27.55 20.31
N TYR A 146 -13.02 28.60 21.13
CA TYR A 146 -13.58 28.53 22.47
C TYR A 146 -14.80 29.43 22.61
N SER A 147 -15.79 28.98 23.36
CA SER A 147 -16.98 29.74 23.68
C SER A 147 -16.67 30.91 24.61
N TRP A 148 -17.62 31.85 24.73
CA TRP A 148 -17.51 32.94 25.70
C TRP A 148 -17.34 32.44 27.14
N GLY A 149 -17.95 31.29 27.46
CA GLY A 149 -17.84 30.58 28.74
C GLY A 149 -16.60 29.67 28.88
N GLY A 150 -15.76 29.61 27.85
CA GLY A 150 -14.45 28.94 27.88
C GLY A 150 -14.44 27.46 27.50
N SER A 151 -15.58 26.92 27.10
CA SER A 151 -15.68 25.55 26.56
C SER A 151 -15.11 25.50 25.14
N LEU A 152 -14.37 24.45 24.80
CA LEU A 152 -13.88 24.21 23.44
C LEU A 152 -15.06 23.89 22.51
N ILE A 153 -15.25 24.70 21.46
CA ILE A 153 -16.30 24.54 20.44
C ILE A 153 -15.78 23.73 19.26
N THR A 154 -14.59 24.09 18.77
CA THR A 154 -13.97 23.48 17.60
C THR A 154 -12.62 22.93 17.97
N ASN A 155 -12.38 21.66 17.63
CA ASN A 155 -11.12 20.97 17.83
C ASN A 155 -10.76 20.23 16.53
N GLU A 156 -10.43 21.01 15.51
CA GLU A 156 -10.01 20.49 14.20
C GLU A 156 -8.48 20.50 14.13
N PRO A 157 -7.81 19.36 14.32
CA PRO A 157 -6.37 19.30 14.18
C PRO A 157 -5.93 19.56 12.74
N GLY A 158 -4.80 20.26 12.57
CA GLY A 158 -4.19 20.50 11.26
C GLY A 158 -3.30 19.34 10.82
N ILE A 159 -2.87 19.36 9.55
CA ILE A 159 -1.99 18.33 8.97
C ILE A 159 -0.64 18.25 9.72
N TRP A 160 -0.13 19.38 10.20
CA TRP A 160 1.16 19.52 10.87
C TRP A 160 1.06 19.48 12.38
N GLN A 161 -0.08 19.08 12.95
CA GLN A 161 -0.30 19.19 14.41
C GLN A 161 0.82 18.53 15.24
N ASP A 162 1.40 17.45 14.72
CA ASP A 162 2.39 16.59 15.37
C ASP A 162 3.84 16.98 15.00
N SER A 163 4.03 17.97 14.11
CA SER A 163 5.36 18.46 13.72
C SER A 163 6.03 19.16 14.90
N ILE A 164 7.31 18.85 15.14
CA ILE A 164 8.05 19.37 16.28
C ILE A 164 8.66 20.73 15.98
N ASN A 165 8.30 21.70 16.80
CA ASN A 165 8.97 22.99 16.85
C ASN A 165 10.32 22.85 17.58
N ARG A 166 11.42 23.02 16.86
CA ARG A 166 12.79 22.96 17.39
C ARG A 166 13.08 23.91 18.56
N PHE A 167 12.39 25.05 18.65
CA PHE A 167 12.65 26.07 19.66
C PHE A 167 11.98 25.77 21.01
N SER A 168 10.79 25.16 20.97
CA SER A 168 10.01 24.75 22.14
C SER A 168 10.21 23.27 22.51
N LYS A 169 10.63 22.44 21.54
CA LYS A 169 10.63 20.97 21.58
C LYS A 169 9.22 20.36 21.78
N LYS A 170 8.18 21.11 21.41
CA LYS A 170 6.79 20.67 21.48
C LYS A 170 6.20 20.51 20.07
N GLU A 171 5.10 19.78 19.99
CA GLU A 171 4.28 19.65 18.79
C GLU A 171 3.54 20.96 18.50
N ILE A 172 3.66 21.48 17.28
CA ILE A 172 3.19 22.83 16.91
C ILE A 172 1.68 22.98 17.07
N GLY A 173 0.89 21.92 16.81
CA GLY A 173 -0.56 21.93 17.00
C GLY A 173 -0.96 22.00 18.47
N LYS A 174 -0.27 21.26 19.34
CA LYS A 174 -0.46 21.36 20.80
C LYS A 174 -0.10 22.74 21.32
N GLU A 175 1.02 23.31 20.87
CA GLU A 175 1.40 24.68 21.22
C GLU A 175 0.33 25.68 20.80
N TRP A 176 -0.19 25.57 19.58
CA TRP A 176 -1.23 26.46 19.08
C TRP A 176 -2.51 26.35 19.90
N LYS A 177 -2.93 25.14 20.24
CA LYS A 177 -4.07 24.89 21.14
C LYS A 177 -3.85 25.48 22.52
N GLU A 178 -2.67 25.31 23.11
CA GLU A 178 -2.29 25.91 24.40
C GLU A 178 -2.35 27.44 24.35
N ILE A 179 -1.78 28.06 23.31
CA ILE A 179 -1.81 29.51 23.10
C ILE A 179 -3.25 30.02 23.00
N LYS A 180 -4.10 29.35 22.21
CA LYS A 180 -5.52 29.72 22.05
C LYS A 180 -6.28 29.58 23.38
N ASN A 181 -6.07 28.48 24.12
CA ASN A 181 -6.65 28.30 25.44
C ASN A 181 -6.23 29.41 26.41
N ASP A 182 -4.94 29.74 26.46
CA ASP A 182 -4.39 30.74 27.37
C ASP A 182 -5.01 32.12 27.12
N ILE A 183 -5.13 32.52 25.86
CA ILE A 183 -5.67 33.83 25.47
C ILE A 183 -7.19 33.93 25.70
N PHE A 184 -7.92 32.81 25.64
CA PHE A 184 -9.37 32.79 25.81
C PHE A 184 -9.81 32.61 27.27
N ASN A 185 -9.17 31.68 27.98
CA ASN A 185 -9.66 31.14 29.26
C ASN A 185 -8.86 31.63 30.46
N LYS A 186 -7.57 31.95 30.31
CA LYS A 186 -6.75 32.42 31.44
C LYS A 186 -6.88 33.91 31.67
N PHE A 187 -6.69 34.31 32.93
CA PHE A 187 -6.65 35.70 33.36
C PHE A 187 -5.44 36.43 32.76
N GLN A 188 -5.68 37.53 32.05
CA GLN A 188 -4.67 38.26 31.28
C GLN A 188 -3.93 39.33 32.10
N SER A 189 -3.24 38.92 33.18
CA SER A 189 -2.36 39.83 33.93
C SER A 189 -1.21 40.35 33.04
N LYS A 190 -0.60 41.50 33.38
CA LYS A 190 0.55 42.06 32.61
C LYS A 190 1.66 41.02 32.38
N ARG A 191 2.04 40.30 33.44
CA ARG A 191 3.02 39.21 33.39
C ARG A 191 2.60 38.08 32.44
N HIS A 192 1.33 37.68 32.46
CA HIS A 192 0.85 36.62 31.57
C HIS A 192 0.85 37.07 30.09
N GLN A 193 0.46 38.31 29.82
CA GLN A 193 0.53 38.89 28.48
C GLN A 193 1.97 38.96 27.96
N GLU A 194 2.92 39.39 28.80
CA GLU A 194 4.35 39.38 28.47
C GLU A 194 4.87 37.97 28.21
N ASN A 195 4.48 36.99 29.02
CA ASN A 195 4.84 35.59 28.79
C ASN A 195 4.33 35.07 27.44
N ILE A 196 3.07 35.36 27.06
CA ILE A 196 2.52 34.98 25.76
C ILE A 196 3.31 35.66 24.62
N LYS A 197 3.55 36.97 24.72
CA LYS A 197 4.33 37.71 23.72
C LYS A 197 5.75 37.13 23.56
N ASN A 198 6.43 36.87 24.66
CA ASN A 198 7.78 36.28 24.66
C ASN A 198 7.76 34.86 24.08
N TYR A 199 6.75 34.05 24.40
CA TYR A 199 6.61 32.70 23.86
C TYR A 199 6.39 32.73 22.34
N LEU A 200 5.49 33.60 21.86
CA LEU A 200 5.26 33.78 20.41
C LEU A 200 6.54 34.22 19.70
N LEU A 201 7.26 35.20 20.25
CA LEU A 201 8.48 35.76 19.66
C LEU A 201 9.66 34.78 19.64
N GLN A 202 9.92 34.10 20.76
CA GLN A 202 11.14 33.31 20.94
C GLN A 202 10.96 31.82 20.58
N LYS A 203 9.71 31.32 20.57
CA LYS A 203 9.43 29.89 20.43
C LYS A 203 8.52 29.59 19.25
N PHE A 204 7.29 30.10 19.25
CA PHE A 204 6.28 29.69 18.28
C PHE A 204 6.58 30.18 16.86
N ASN A 205 6.69 31.51 16.67
CA ASN A 205 6.94 32.11 15.35
C ASN A 205 8.23 31.61 14.67
N PRO A 206 9.40 31.57 15.32
CA PRO A 206 10.62 31.07 14.68
C PRO A 206 10.53 29.57 14.37
N GLY A 207 9.83 28.79 15.20
CA GLY A 207 9.55 27.39 14.94
C GLY A 207 8.69 27.17 13.71
N LEU A 208 7.59 27.91 13.61
CA LEU A 208 6.69 27.84 12.48
C LEU A 208 7.37 28.30 11.17
N LEU A 209 8.16 29.38 11.20
CA LEU A 209 8.95 29.84 10.04
C LEU A 209 9.91 28.77 9.52
N GLN A 210 10.60 28.06 10.43
CA GLN A 210 11.48 26.96 10.05
C GLN A 210 10.69 25.82 9.37
N LEU A 211 9.59 25.37 9.99
CA LEU A 211 8.75 24.30 9.44
C LEU A 211 8.22 24.68 8.06
N ILE A 212 7.76 25.92 7.89
CA ILE A 212 7.30 26.44 6.60
C ILE A 212 8.41 26.37 5.55
N SER A 213 9.64 26.79 5.89
CA SER A 213 10.77 26.73 4.97
C SER A 213 11.13 25.31 4.55
N ASP A 214 11.11 24.36 5.49
CA ASP A 214 11.44 22.96 5.21
C ASP A 214 10.38 22.31 4.31
N ILE A 215 9.10 22.59 4.59
CA ILE A 215 7.98 22.09 3.79
C ILE A 215 7.94 22.75 2.41
N GLU A 216 8.19 24.05 2.30
CA GLU A 216 8.27 24.73 1.00
C GLU A 216 9.35 24.09 0.11
N LYS A 217 10.51 23.76 0.67
CA LYS A 217 11.61 23.11 -0.05
C LYS A 217 11.20 21.72 -0.58
N ASP A 218 10.64 20.87 0.28
CA ASP A 218 10.22 19.52 -0.12
C ASP A 218 9.01 19.58 -1.08
N THR A 219 8.08 20.52 -0.89
CA THR A 219 6.94 20.72 -1.78
C THR A 219 7.42 21.08 -3.19
N ASN A 220 8.35 22.02 -3.34
CA ASN A 220 8.92 22.36 -4.64
C ASN A 220 9.71 21.19 -5.26
N THR A 221 10.36 20.37 -4.45
CA THR A 221 11.04 19.14 -4.92
C THR A 221 10.03 18.16 -5.52
N PHE A 222 8.92 17.92 -4.82
CA PHE A 222 7.86 17.01 -5.28
C PHE A 222 7.10 17.56 -6.49
N MET A 223 6.86 18.87 -6.56
CA MET A 223 6.29 19.50 -7.76
C MET A 223 7.12 19.26 -9.02
N GLY A 224 8.45 19.14 -8.88
CA GLY A 224 9.34 18.79 -9.98
C GLY A 224 9.01 17.45 -10.66
N PHE A 225 8.56 16.44 -9.90
CA PHE A 225 8.15 15.14 -10.46
C PHE A 225 6.92 15.23 -11.35
N PHE A 226 6.02 16.17 -11.06
CA PHE A 226 4.82 16.38 -11.87
C PHE A 226 5.10 17.17 -13.16
N GLY A 227 6.35 17.60 -13.40
CA GLY A 227 6.72 18.42 -14.55
C GLY A 227 5.97 19.77 -14.59
N ALA A 228 5.41 20.17 -13.45
CA ALA A 228 4.67 21.41 -13.33
C ALA A 228 5.71 22.54 -13.21
N ASN A 229 5.77 23.45 -14.18
CA ASN A 229 6.53 24.70 -14.12
C ASN A 229 5.89 25.68 -13.10
N VAL A 230 5.63 25.17 -11.90
CA VAL A 230 4.91 25.77 -10.80
C VAL A 230 5.86 25.80 -9.62
N LYS A 231 6.27 27.00 -9.21
CA LYS A 231 7.06 27.22 -8.01
C LYS A 231 6.16 27.75 -6.92
N ILE A 232 6.32 27.21 -5.73
CA ILE A 232 5.50 27.51 -4.57
C ILE A 232 6.29 28.34 -3.57
N LYS A 233 5.62 29.30 -2.95
CA LYS A 233 6.12 30.07 -1.81
C LYS A 233 5.04 30.18 -0.74
N LEU A 234 5.39 29.85 0.51
CA LEU A 234 4.52 29.97 1.66
C LEU A 234 4.89 31.23 2.45
N GLU A 235 4.03 32.25 2.36
CA GLU A 235 4.28 33.52 3.04
C GLU A 235 3.61 33.57 4.41
N PHE A 236 4.48 33.64 5.43
CA PHE A 236 4.11 33.85 6.82
C PHE A 236 5.01 34.95 7.40
N ASP A 237 4.40 35.94 8.06
CA ASP A 237 5.13 37.03 8.74
C ASP A 237 5.38 36.63 10.19
N LYS A 238 4.36 36.77 11.05
CA LYS A 238 4.38 36.36 12.46
C LYS A 238 2.99 36.43 13.07
N ILE A 239 2.80 35.71 14.17
CA ILE A 239 1.65 35.87 15.05
C ILE A 239 1.95 36.87 16.16
N GLU A 240 1.03 37.82 16.37
CA GLU A 240 1.12 38.85 17.41
C GLU A 240 -0.08 38.80 18.36
N TYR A 241 0.20 38.91 19.65
CA TYR A 241 -0.82 39.08 20.69
C TYR A 241 -1.30 40.55 20.73
N GLN A 242 -2.61 40.75 20.53
CA GLN A 242 -3.25 42.09 20.50
C GLN A 242 -4.20 42.35 21.67
N GLY A 243 -4.34 41.41 22.59
CA GLY A 243 -5.23 41.53 23.74
C GLY A 243 -6.01 40.25 24.00
N ARG A 244 -6.87 40.29 25.04
CA ARG A 244 -7.68 39.14 25.42
C ARG A 244 -8.51 38.68 24.21
N ARG A 245 -8.45 37.38 23.90
CA ARG A 245 -9.14 36.74 22.76
C ARG A 245 -8.75 37.28 21.38
N LYS A 246 -7.66 38.06 21.26
CA LYS A 246 -7.27 38.72 20.00
C LYS A 246 -5.81 38.43 19.62
N LEU A 247 -5.65 37.74 18.50
CA LEU A 247 -4.38 37.49 17.81
C LEU A 247 -4.44 38.11 16.42
N ARG A 248 -3.28 38.45 15.85
CA ARG A 248 -3.11 38.87 14.46
C ARG A 248 -2.03 38.02 13.79
N GLY A 249 -2.18 37.77 12.48
CA GLY A 249 -1.14 37.14 11.65
C GLY A 249 -1.20 35.62 11.59
N ASN A 250 -2.32 35.01 11.98
CA ASN A 250 -2.61 33.58 11.85
C ASN A 250 -2.98 33.19 10.41
N ASN A 251 -2.14 33.59 9.45
CA ASN A 251 -2.37 33.38 8.01
C ASN A 251 -1.08 32.89 7.35
N ILE A 252 -1.17 31.80 6.58
CA ILE A 252 -0.08 31.29 5.73
C ILE A 252 -0.56 31.40 4.29
N ASN A 253 -0.13 32.44 3.58
CA ASN A 253 -0.59 32.68 2.22
C ASN A 253 0.22 31.84 1.23
N LEU A 254 -0.46 31.00 0.46
CA LEU A 254 0.16 30.26 -0.63
C LEU A 254 0.29 31.15 -1.87
N LYS A 255 1.53 31.42 -2.29
CA LYS A 255 1.86 32.07 -3.56
C LYS A 255 2.41 31.06 -4.55
N ILE A 256 2.05 31.27 -5.81
CA ILE A 256 2.46 30.43 -6.92
C ILE A 256 3.03 31.28 -8.03
N ASP A 257 4.20 30.90 -8.53
CA ASP A 257 4.75 31.37 -9.79
C ASP A 257 4.61 30.27 -10.84
N PHE A 258 3.98 30.59 -11.97
CA PHE A 258 3.82 29.70 -13.11
C PHE A 258 4.66 30.23 -14.27
N PHE A 259 5.65 29.47 -14.71
CA PHE A 259 6.67 29.94 -15.68
C PHE A 259 7.26 31.31 -15.27
N GLU A 260 7.73 31.41 -14.02
CA GLU A 260 8.31 32.64 -13.44
C GLU A 260 7.37 33.84 -13.34
N LYS A 261 6.08 33.67 -13.66
CA LYS A 261 5.05 34.71 -13.49
C LYS A 261 4.19 34.42 -12.28
N SER A 262 4.09 35.40 -11.38
CA SER A 262 3.26 35.28 -10.19
C SER A 262 1.78 35.22 -10.55
N ILE A 263 1.06 34.26 -9.96
CA ILE A 263 -0.37 34.04 -10.16
C ILE A 263 -1.13 34.33 -8.85
N PRO A 264 -1.76 35.51 -8.72
CA PRO A 264 -2.42 35.91 -7.47
C PRO A 264 -3.59 35.03 -7.04
N LYS A 265 -4.39 34.52 -7.99
CA LYS A 265 -5.55 33.66 -7.76
C LYS A 265 -5.34 32.29 -8.41
N HIS A 266 -4.28 31.60 -8.01
CA HIS A 266 -3.87 30.34 -8.63
C HIS A 266 -4.94 29.25 -8.58
N GLN A 267 -5.78 29.23 -7.55
CA GLN A 267 -6.88 28.29 -7.39
C GLN A 267 -7.97 28.41 -8.48
N LEU A 268 -8.04 29.54 -9.19
CA LEU A 268 -8.96 29.75 -10.31
C LEU A 268 -8.26 29.67 -11.68
N PHE A 269 -6.92 29.66 -11.69
CA PHE A 269 -6.11 29.72 -12.90
C PHE A 269 -5.51 28.36 -13.27
N LEU A 270 -5.01 27.62 -12.28
CA LEU A 270 -4.46 26.29 -12.49
C LEU A 270 -5.60 25.31 -12.78
N ASN A 271 -5.32 24.33 -13.63
CA ASN A 271 -6.25 23.21 -13.85
C ASN A 271 -6.20 22.24 -12.66
N GLU A 272 -7.22 21.38 -12.59
CA GLU A 272 -7.35 20.39 -11.51
C GLU A 272 -6.10 19.52 -11.36
N ALA A 273 -5.51 19.03 -12.45
CA ALA A 273 -4.30 18.23 -12.40
C ALA A 273 -3.15 18.94 -11.64
N ARG A 274 -2.93 20.24 -11.87
CA ARG A 274 -1.89 21.01 -11.16
C ARG A 274 -2.28 21.32 -9.73
N LEU A 275 -3.57 21.56 -9.45
CA LEU A 275 -4.06 21.78 -8.09
C LEU A 275 -3.93 20.50 -7.25
N SER A 276 -4.26 19.33 -7.81
CA SER A 276 -4.03 18.04 -7.15
C SER A 276 -2.54 17.78 -6.91
N ALA A 277 -1.67 18.03 -7.90
CA ALA A 277 -0.22 17.87 -7.76
C ALA A 277 0.36 18.73 -6.63
N LEU A 278 -0.06 20.01 -6.56
CA LEU A 278 0.26 20.93 -5.48
C LEU A 278 -0.17 20.39 -4.12
N ALA A 279 -1.42 19.95 -4.04
CA ALA A 279 -2.02 19.50 -2.81
C ALA A 279 -1.32 18.23 -2.27
N ILE A 280 -1.01 17.27 -3.16
CA ILE A 280 -0.25 16.05 -2.85
C ILE A 280 1.17 16.39 -2.40
N SER A 281 1.85 17.28 -3.14
CA SER A 281 3.21 17.68 -2.83
C SER A 281 3.30 18.34 -1.45
N LEU A 282 2.38 19.25 -1.13
CA LEU A 282 2.33 19.92 0.16
C LEU A 282 2.09 18.92 1.30
N TYR A 283 1.17 17.98 1.09
CA TYR A 283 0.84 16.97 2.08
C TYR A 283 2.00 16.01 2.33
N LEU A 284 2.59 15.43 1.28
CA LEU A 284 3.73 14.53 1.41
C LEU A 284 4.94 15.24 2.03
N ALA A 285 5.17 16.50 1.67
CA ALA A 285 6.26 17.29 2.26
C ALA A 285 6.08 17.46 3.76
N SER A 286 4.84 17.66 4.23
CA SER A 286 4.57 17.80 5.66
C SER A 286 4.91 16.56 6.49
N ILE A 287 4.66 15.37 5.95
CA ILE A 287 5.00 14.11 6.62
C ILE A 287 6.51 13.97 6.80
N LYS A 288 7.27 14.41 5.78
CA LYS A 288 8.73 14.28 5.76
C LYS A 288 9.45 15.19 6.75
N VAL A 289 8.81 16.30 7.14
CA VAL A 289 9.35 17.25 8.13
C VAL A 289 9.14 16.79 9.57
N ASN A 290 8.26 15.82 9.82
CA ASN A 290 8.10 15.22 11.16
C ASN A 290 9.41 14.54 11.60
N PRO A 291 9.76 14.57 12.89
CA PRO A 291 10.98 13.96 13.38
C PRO A 291 10.99 12.46 13.07
N LEU A 292 11.88 12.04 12.17
CA LEU A 292 12.01 10.63 11.76
C LEU A 292 12.66 9.75 12.84
N SER A 293 12.93 10.29 14.03
CA SER A 293 13.37 9.54 15.21
C SER A 293 12.18 8.79 15.83
N GLY A 294 11.79 7.69 15.20
CA GLY A 294 10.77 6.77 15.67
C GLY A 294 10.86 5.46 14.91
N ALA A 295 10.66 4.35 15.59
CA ALA A 295 11.03 3.04 15.05
C ALA A 295 10.04 2.51 14.00
N LEU A 296 8.77 2.95 14.02
CA LEU A 296 7.72 2.59 13.07
C LEU A 296 7.20 3.83 12.34
N LYS A 297 7.27 3.82 11.00
CA LYS A 297 6.83 4.91 10.11
C LYS A 297 5.82 4.37 9.12
N ILE A 298 4.61 4.91 9.13
CA ILE A 298 3.50 4.41 8.32
C ILE A 298 2.92 5.56 7.51
N LEU A 299 2.67 5.30 6.24
CA LEU A 299 1.95 6.20 5.34
C LEU A 299 0.72 5.47 4.80
N VAL A 300 -0.47 5.88 5.22
CA VAL A 300 -1.74 5.32 4.75
C VAL A 300 -2.42 6.30 3.80
N LEU A 301 -2.69 5.85 2.59
CA LEU A 301 -3.25 6.64 1.49
C LEU A 301 -4.62 6.06 1.11
N ASP A 302 -5.71 6.74 1.47
CA ASP A 302 -7.08 6.30 1.18
C ASP A 302 -7.66 7.00 -0.04
N ASP A 303 -7.95 6.21 -1.07
CA ASP A 303 -8.73 6.63 -2.23
C ASP A 303 -8.23 7.96 -2.83
N LEU A 304 -6.91 8.09 -2.98
CA LEU A 304 -6.31 9.33 -3.52
C LEU A 304 -6.77 9.65 -4.94
N LEU A 305 -7.11 8.62 -5.71
CA LEU A 305 -7.37 8.71 -7.14
C LEU A 305 -8.77 9.15 -7.54
N ILE A 306 -9.71 9.30 -6.59
CA ILE A 306 -11.09 9.70 -6.91
C ILE A 306 -11.14 11.06 -7.62
N GLY A 307 -10.11 11.90 -7.47
CA GLY A 307 -9.99 13.16 -8.20
C GLY A 307 -8.58 13.47 -8.71
N LEU A 308 -7.77 12.45 -8.98
CA LEU A 308 -6.38 12.62 -9.43
C LEU A 308 -6.29 12.32 -10.93
N ASP A 309 -5.79 13.28 -11.70
CA ASP A 309 -5.57 13.14 -13.14
C ASP A 309 -4.64 11.94 -13.45
N MET A 310 -4.88 11.27 -14.58
CA MET A 310 -4.03 10.16 -15.04
C MET A 310 -2.56 10.57 -15.17
N SER A 311 -2.27 11.82 -15.55
CA SER A 311 -0.89 12.32 -15.70
C SER A 311 -0.10 12.32 -14.39
N ASN A 312 -0.79 12.40 -13.25
CA ASN A 312 -0.17 12.52 -11.93
C ASN A 312 0.08 11.16 -11.25
N ARG A 313 -0.46 10.08 -11.81
CA ARG A 313 -0.36 8.72 -11.25
C ARG A 313 1.08 8.24 -11.14
N LEU A 314 1.85 8.28 -12.23
CA LEU A 314 3.26 7.86 -12.23
C LEU A 314 4.16 8.77 -11.38
N PRO A 315 4.07 10.12 -11.50
CA PRO A 315 4.81 11.02 -10.61
C PRO A 315 4.59 10.74 -9.11
N LEU A 316 3.35 10.43 -8.71
CA LEU A 316 3.07 10.05 -7.32
C LEU A 316 3.81 8.77 -6.93
N LEU A 317 3.82 7.74 -7.78
CA LEU A 317 4.56 6.50 -7.51
C LEU A 317 6.07 6.75 -7.42
N ASP A 318 6.62 7.61 -8.28
CA ASP A 318 8.03 7.99 -8.24
C ASP A 318 8.38 8.73 -6.93
N ILE A 319 7.52 9.64 -6.46
CA ILE A 319 7.72 10.31 -5.17
C ILE A 319 7.69 9.30 -4.03
N LEU A 320 6.70 8.41 -3.99
CA LEU A 320 6.59 7.38 -2.95
C LEU A 320 7.80 6.46 -2.96
N LYS A 321 8.24 6.02 -4.15
CA LYS A 321 9.42 5.19 -4.31
C LYS A 321 10.67 5.90 -3.80
N ASN A 322 10.97 7.09 -4.30
CA ASN A 322 12.26 7.75 -4.09
C ASN A 322 12.39 8.47 -2.75
N HIS A 323 11.28 8.82 -2.10
CA HIS A 323 11.31 9.63 -0.87
C HIS A 323 10.71 8.95 0.36
N PHE A 324 9.99 7.83 0.19
CA PHE A 324 9.35 7.13 1.31
C PHE A 324 9.76 5.66 1.40
N ILE A 325 9.94 4.97 0.27
CA ILE A 325 10.14 3.51 0.25
C ILE A 325 11.62 3.13 0.04
N GLU A 326 12.29 3.67 -0.96
CA GLU A 326 13.67 3.35 -1.33
C GLU A 326 14.63 4.41 -0.78
N VAL A 327 14.50 4.67 0.51
CA VAL A 327 15.38 5.55 1.30
C VAL A 327 16.10 4.73 2.37
N ASP A 328 17.04 5.36 3.09
CA ASP A 328 17.74 4.75 4.20
C ASP A 328 16.76 4.06 5.18
N ASN A 329 17.15 2.89 5.71
CA ASN A 329 16.28 2.05 6.55
C ASN A 329 15.70 2.79 7.78
N ASP A 330 16.43 3.76 8.32
CA ASP A 330 15.99 4.60 9.44
C ASP A 330 14.93 5.62 9.05
N LYS A 331 14.76 5.93 7.76
CA LYS A 331 13.80 6.92 7.23
C LYS A 331 12.66 6.27 6.44
N GLN A 332 12.77 4.98 6.14
CA GLN A 332 11.81 4.25 5.32
C GLN A 332 10.43 4.17 5.97
N PHE A 333 9.40 4.45 5.17
CA PHE A 333 7.99 4.28 5.52
C PHE A 333 7.47 2.93 5.01
N GLN A 334 6.60 2.31 5.81
CA GLN A 334 5.70 1.28 5.33
C GLN A 334 4.45 1.96 4.76
N VAL A 335 4.22 1.75 3.46
CA VAL A 335 3.12 2.39 2.74
C VAL A 335 1.93 1.43 2.66
N ILE A 336 0.74 1.91 3.00
CA ILE A 336 -0.53 1.22 2.84
C ILE A 336 -1.41 2.09 1.94
N MET A 337 -1.88 1.55 0.83
CA MET A 337 -2.75 2.26 -0.11
C MET A 337 -4.06 1.49 -0.27
N THR A 338 -5.17 2.21 -0.30
CA THR A 338 -6.50 1.66 -0.57
C THR A 338 -7.10 2.37 -1.78
N THR A 339 -7.77 1.62 -2.66
CA THR A 339 -8.41 2.20 -3.84
C THR A 339 -9.67 1.43 -4.26
N TYR A 340 -10.63 2.12 -4.87
CA TYR A 340 -11.66 1.47 -5.70
C TYR A 340 -11.27 1.31 -7.18
N ASP A 341 -10.21 1.97 -7.67
CA ASP A 341 -9.84 1.94 -9.08
C ASP A 341 -8.96 0.70 -9.37
N LYS A 342 -9.55 -0.29 -10.07
CA LYS A 342 -8.85 -1.52 -10.45
C LYS A 342 -7.67 -1.25 -11.39
N VAL A 343 -7.76 -0.27 -12.28
CA VAL A 343 -6.68 0.10 -13.21
C VAL A 343 -5.48 0.63 -12.41
N TRP A 344 -5.73 1.45 -11.39
CA TRP A 344 -4.68 1.91 -10.50
C TRP A 344 -4.05 0.80 -9.67
N TYR A 345 -4.86 -0.10 -9.12
CA TYR A 345 -4.36 -1.28 -8.43
C TYR A 345 -3.39 -2.09 -9.28
N GLU A 346 -3.75 -2.38 -10.54
CA GLU A 346 -2.86 -3.09 -11.46
C GLU A 346 -1.64 -2.24 -11.86
N LEU A 347 -1.77 -0.92 -11.99
CA LEU A 347 -0.63 -0.04 -12.25
C LEU A 347 0.40 -0.09 -11.11
N VAL A 348 -0.05 0.04 -9.86
CA VAL A 348 0.80 -0.08 -8.66
C VAL A 348 1.45 -1.46 -8.62
N ARG A 349 0.68 -2.51 -8.90
CA ARG A 349 1.16 -3.89 -8.94
C ARG A 349 2.28 -4.10 -9.93
N ASN A 350 2.12 -3.58 -11.14
CA ASN A 350 3.11 -3.68 -12.19
C ASN A 350 4.34 -2.80 -11.92
N TYR A 351 4.14 -1.62 -11.33
CA TYR A 351 5.23 -0.68 -11.04
C TYR A 351 6.15 -1.17 -9.92
N PHE A 352 5.59 -1.68 -8.80
CA PHE A 352 6.39 -2.09 -7.64
C PHE A 352 6.66 -3.60 -7.55
N GLY A 353 5.91 -4.45 -8.26
CA GLY A 353 6.03 -5.90 -8.16
C GLY A 353 5.65 -6.47 -6.78
N ALA A 354 5.89 -7.76 -6.54
CA ALA A 354 5.44 -8.49 -5.35
C ALA A 354 6.51 -8.70 -4.25
N GLU A 355 7.71 -8.17 -4.45
CA GLU A 355 8.84 -8.38 -3.54
C GLU A 355 8.65 -7.63 -2.22
N LYS A 356 8.39 -6.31 -2.29
CA LYS A 356 8.19 -5.44 -1.11
C LYS A 356 6.73 -5.09 -0.85
N TRP A 357 5.81 -5.55 -1.70
CA TRP A 357 4.40 -5.21 -1.66
C TRP A 357 3.52 -6.46 -1.59
N LYS A 358 2.47 -6.36 -0.78
CA LYS A 358 1.35 -7.29 -0.71
C LYS A 358 0.16 -6.65 -1.40
N TYR A 359 -0.52 -7.41 -2.24
CA TYR A 359 -1.72 -6.99 -2.93
C TYR A 359 -2.89 -7.80 -2.39
N THR A 360 -3.94 -7.11 -1.97
CA THR A 360 -5.13 -7.70 -1.35
C THR A 360 -6.36 -7.08 -1.97
N GLU A 361 -7.43 -7.85 -2.08
CA GLU A 361 -8.72 -7.36 -2.54
C GLU A 361 -9.74 -7.49 -1.42
N ILE A 362 -10.66 -6.54 -1.29
CA ILE A 362 -11.75 -6.58 -0.32
C ILE A 362 -13.06 -6.38 -1.05
N TYR A 363 -13.93 -7.37 -0.97
CA TYR A 363 -15.25 -7.36 -1.59
C TYR A 363 -16.33 -7.31 -0.52
N THR A 364 -17.55 -6.92 -0.90
CA THR A 364 -18.73 -7.07 -0.06
C THR A 364 -19.33 -8.46 -0.25
N LYS A 365 -19.83 -9.05 0.83
CA LYS A 365 -20.70 -10.23 0.77
C LYS A 365 -21.89 -10.00 1.69
N SER A 366 -23.08 -10.29 1.22
CA SER A 366 -24.26 -10.46 2.08
C SER A 366 -24.46 -11.94 2.37
N LEU A 367 -24.87 -12.30 3.60
CA LEU A 367 -25.16 -13.70 3.94
C LEU A 367 -26.47 -14.18 3.29
N LYS A 368 -27.40 -13.25 2.97
CA LYS A 368 -28.61 -13.41 2.15
C LYS A 368 -28.84 -12.13 1.33
N ASP A 369 -29.66 -12.18 0.28
CA ASP A 369 -29.90 -11.02 -0.60
C ASP A 369 -30.47 -9.79 0.13
N ASP A 370 -31.19 -9.99 1.25
CA ASP A 370 -31.72 -8.93 2.13
C ASP A 370 -30.89 -8.71 3.42
N ASP A 371 -29.70 -9.32 3.52
CA ASP A 371 -28.84 -9.22 4.71
C ASP A 371 -27.82 -8.08 4.58
N PHE A 372 -27.23 -7.67 5.70
CA PHE A 372 -26.21 -6.63 5.70
C PHE A 372 -24.91 -7.10 5.04
N GLU A 373 -24.23 -6.17 4.37
CA GLU A 373 -22.96 -6.43 3.70
C GLU A 373 -21.81 -6.50 4.72
N ILE A 374 -20.98 -7.53 4.59
CA ILE A 374 -19.73 -7.70 5.36
C ILE A 374 -18.51 -7.68 4.42
N PRO A 375 -17.42 -7.00 4.81
CA PRO A 375 -16.15 -7.10 4.11
C PRO A 375 -15.65 -8.54 4.06
N ILE A 376 -15.19 -8.98 2.89
CA ILE A 376 -14.40 -10.19 2.73
C ILE A 376 -13.05 -9.79 2.22
N ILE A 377 -12.04 -10.02 3.06
CA ILE A 377 -10.65 -9.85 2.69
C ILE A 377 -10.24 -11.05 1.86
N PHE A 378 -10.19 -10.86 0.54
CA PHE A 378 -9.52 -11.76 -0.36
C PHE A 378 -8.02 -11.54 -0.21
N ASN A 379 -7.46 -12.21 0.79
CA ASN A 379 -6.05 -12.51 0.78
C ASN A 379 -5.81 -13.32 -0.51
N GLU A 380 -4.88 -12.88 -1.35
CA GLU A 380 -4.25 -13.73 -2.38
C GLU A 380 -3.46 -14.86 -1.67
N ASN A 381 -4.13 -15.63 -0.80
CA ASN A 381 -3.86 -17.03 -0.63
C ASN A 381 -4.01 -17.55 -2.06
N GLY A 382 -2.87 -17.88 -2.69
CA GLY A 382 -2.82 -18.21 -4.12
C GLY A 382 -3.90 -19.24 -4.46
N TYR A 383 -4.33 -19.33 -5.72
CA TYR A 383 -5.47 -20.18 -6.12
C TYR A 383 -5.43 -21.61 -5.54
N LEU A 384 -4.23 -22.13 -5.27
CA LEU A 384 -3.99 -23.35 -4.52
C LEU A 384 -4.59 -23.39 -3.09
N GLU A 385 -4.40 -22.35 -2.29
CA GLU A 385 -4.95 -22.27 -0.93
C GLU A 385 -6.46 -22.10 -0.95
N LYS A 386 -7.01 -21.40 -1.97
CA LYS A 386 -8.47 -21.41 -2.22
C LYS A 386 -8.96 -22.82 -2.56
N ALA A 387 -8.23 -23.55 -3.40
CA ALA A 387 -8.57 -24.93 -3.71
C ALA A 387 -8.60 -25.81 -2.44
N LYS A 388 -7.65 -25.64 -1.52
CA LYS A 388 -7.64 -26.30 -0.20
C LYS A 388 -8.80 -25.89 0.70
N TYR A 389 -9.15 -24.61 0.73
CA TYR A 389 -10.29 -24.10 1.50
C TYR A 389 -11.61 -24.71 1.01
N TYR A 390 -11.90 -24.65 -0.29
CA TYR A 390 -13.13 -25.25 -0.82
C TYR A 390 -13.16 -26.78 -0.67
N LEU A 391 -11.99 -27.43 -0.68
CA LEU A 391 -11.88 -28.84 -0.33
C LEU A 391 -12.28 -29.10 1.13
N SER A 392 -11.87 -28.25 2.09
CA SER A 392 -12.28 -28.39 3.50
C SER A 392 -13.76 -28.11 3.72
N GLU A 393 -14.35 -27.22 2.93
CA GLU A 393 -15.80 -26.95 2.92
C GLU A 393 -16.60 -28.00 2.13
N LYS A 394 -15.95 -29.03 1.59
CA LYS A 394 -16.54 -30.09 0.72
C LYS A 394 -17.18 -29.57 -0.58
N ASP A 395 -16.84 -28.36 -1.01
CA ASP A 395 -17.19 -27.84 -2.35
C ASP A 395 -16.11 -28.27 -3.36
N TYR A 396 -16.22 -29.52 -3.81
CA TYR A 396 -15.26 -30.15 -4.71
C TYR A 396 -15.17 -29.45 -6.07
N LYS A 397 -16.29 -28.92 -6.57
CA LYS A 397 -16.33 -28.22 -7.87
C LYS A 397 -15.58 -26.90 -7.80
N ALA A 398 -15.84 -26.08 -6.79
CA ALA A 398 -15.09 -24.84 -6.58
C ALA A 398 -13.59 -25.14 -6.36
N SER A 399 -13.28 -26.17 -5.57
CA SER A 399 -11.89 -26.61 -5.34
C SER A 399 -11.17 -26.92 -6.66
N ALA A 400 -11.77 -27.73 -7.54
CA ALA A 400 -11.21 -28.10 -8.83
C ALA A 400 -11.03 -26.90 -9.79
N VAL A 401 -11.99 -25.97 -9.82
CA VAL A 401 -11.91 -24.75 -10.64
C VAL A 401 -10.73 -23.86 -10.22
N TYR A 402 -10.57 -23.64 -8.92
CA TYR A 402 -9.44 -22.87 -8.40
C TYR A 402 -8.11 -23.60 -8.63
N LEU A 403 -8.08 -24.92 -8.51
CA LEU A 403 -6.89 -25.72 -8.78
C LEU A 403 -6.46 -25.66 -10.25
N ARG A 404 -7.42 -25.74 -11.18
CA ARG A 404 -7.18 -25.51 -12.61
C ARG A 404 -6.62 -24.10 -12.84
N THR A 405 -7.23 -23.09 -12.23
CA THR A 405 -6.78 -21.69 -12.37
C THR A 405 -5.35 -21.51 -11.87
N GLU A 406 -4.96 -22.16 -10.76
CA GLU A 406 -3.56 -22.16 -10.29
C GLU A 406 -2.64 -22.82 -11.30
N PHE A 407 -3.01 -23.98 -11.84
CA PHE A 407 -2.22 -24.68 -12.85
C PHE A 407 -1.99 -23.79 -14.08
N GLU A 408 -3.03 -23.14 -14.60
CA GLU A 408 -2.91 -22.23 -15.76
C GLU A 408 -1.98 -21.04 -15.48
N ARG A 409 -2.03 -20.51 -14.25
CA ARG A 409 -1.11 -19.46 -13.80
C ARG A 409 0.33 -19.96 -13.75
N ILE A 410 0.56 -21.16 -13.23
CA ILE A 410 1.91 -21.77 -13.10
C ILE A 410 2.53 -21.98 -14.47
N VAL A 411 1.82 -22.61 -15.42
CA VAL A 411 2.37 -22.89 -16.76
C VAL A 411 2.71 -21.61 -17.53
N LYS A 412 1.85 -20.58 -17.43
CA LYS A 412 2.14 -19.24 -18.01
C LYS A 412 3.39 -18.62 -17.39
N THR A 413 3.53 -18.72 -16.06
CA THR A 413 4.68 -18.20 -15.33
C THR A 413 5.98 -18.90 -15.72
N ILE A 414 5.96 -20.23 -15.87
CA ILE A 414 7.13 -21.01 -16.31
C ILE A 414 7.54 -20.58 -17.72
N CYS A 415 6.59 -20.50 -18.65
CA CYS A 415 6.86 -20.11 -20.04
C CYS A 415 7.43 -18.69 -20.16
N ASP A 416 6.88 -17.73 -19.41
CA ASP A 416 7.36 -16.34 -19.39
C ASP A 416 8.79 -16.24 -18.83
N LYS A 417 9.03 -16.81 -17.65
CA LYS A 417 10.36 -16.77 -17.00
C LYS A 417 11.45 -17.43 -17.82
N GLN A 418 11.14 -18.58 -18.43
CA GLN A 418 12.10 -19.35 -19.21
C GLN A 418 12.13 -18.96 -20.69
N ARG A 419 11.32 -17.97 -21.11
CA ARG A 419 11.15 -17.54 -22.51
C ARG A 419 10.94 -18.75 -23.44
N ILE A 420 9.97 -19.59 -23.09
CA ILE A 420 9.59 -20.78 -23.86
C ILE A 420 8.72 -20.32 -25.03
N PRO A 421 9.09 -20.65 -26.28
CA PRO A 421 8.23 -20.50 -27.44
C PRO A 421 6.91 -21.26 -27.27
N VAL A 422 5.81 -20.54 -27.38
CA VAL A 422 4.43 -21.08 -27.36
C VAL A 422 3.75 -20.66 -28.66
N ALA A 423 2.78 -21.44 -29.13
CA ALA A 423 2.02 -21.12 -30.33
C ALA A 423 1.40 -19.71 -30.25
N TYR A 424 1.74 -18.86 -31.22
CA TYR A 424 1.17 -17.52 -31.30
C TYR A 424 -0.22 -17.58 -31.93
N LYS A 425 -1.21 -17.02 -31.22
CA LYS A 425 -2.56 -16.79 -31.75
C LYS A 425 -2.88 -15.31 -31.61
N LYS A 426 -3.44 -14.71 -32.67
CA LYS A 426 -3.75 -13.27 -32.74
C LYS A 426 -4.70 -12.83 -31.62
N ASN A 427 -5.64 -13.70 -31.24
CA ASN A 427 -6.52 -13.51 -30.12
C ASN A 427 -5.99 -14.28 -28.91
N GLN A 428 -5.62 -13.56 -27.86
CA GLN A 428 -5.03 -14.16 -26.66
C GLN A 428 -5.99 -15.12 -25.93
N LYS A 429 -7.31 -14.97 -26.14
CA LYS A 429 -8.33 -15.88 -25.58
C LYS A 429 -8.30 -17.27 -26.20
N GLU A 430 -7.68 -17.44 -27.37
CA GLU A 430 -7.59 -18.72 -28.07
C GLU A 430 -6.35 -19.52 -27.66
N VAL A 431 -5.41 -18.91 -26.93
CA VAL A 431 -4.24 -19.60 -26.38
C VAL A 431 -4.67 -20.36 -25.13
N THR A 432 -4.68 -21.68 -25.20
CA THR A 432 -5.19 -22.54 -24.12
C THR A 432 -4.06 -22.94 -23.18
N SER A 433 -4.42 -23.46 -22.00
CA SER A 433 -3.43 -24.02 -21.07
C SER A 433 -2.74 -25.28 -21.60
N ASP A 434 -3.33 -25.96 -22.59
CA ASP A 434 -2.66 -27.04 -23.33
C ASP A 434 -1.50 -26.53 -24.16
N ASP A 435 -1.67 -25.39 -24.87
CA ASP A 435 -0.60 -24.80 -25.68
C ASP A 435 0.66 -24.53 -24.84
N PHE A 436 0.48 -24.04 -23.60
CA PHE A 436 1.58 -23.82 -22.65
C PHE A 436 2.13 -25.14 -22.08
N TRP A 437 1.27 -26.10 -21.74
CA TRP A 437 1.70 -27.37 -21.15
C TRP A 437 2.54 -28.19 -22.13
N THR A 438 2.08 -28.35 -23.38
CA THR A 438 2.84 -29.07 -24.42
C THR A 438 4.20 -28.41 -24.69
N ALA A 439 4.28 -27.08 -24.63
CA ALA A 439 5.56 -26.38 -24.74
C ALA A 439 6.49 -26.67 -23.56
N ILE A 440 5.96 -26.76 -22.34
CA ILE A 440 6.72 -27.13 -21.14
C ILE A 440 7.22 -28.58 -21.25
N GLU A 441 6.34 -29.53 -21.57
CA GLU A 441 6.69 -30.95 -21.72
C GLU A 441 7.84 -31.18 -22.71
N SER A 442 7.83 -30.43 -23.81
CA SER A 442 8.81 -30.61 -24.89
C SER A 442 10.11 -29.82 -24.71
N GLN A 443 10.09 -28.72 -23.95
CA GLN A 443 11.19 -27.75 -23.93
C GLN A 443 11.77 -27.50 -22.53
N THR A 444 11.41 -28.27 -21.52
CA THR A 444 11.93 -28.12 -20.15
C THR A 444 12.52 -29.40 -19.59
N ASP A 445 13.30 -29.30 -18.52
CA ASP A 445 13.94 -30.40 -17.78
C ASP A 445 13.12 -30.87 -16.58
N ILE A 446 11.82 -30.60 -16.54
CA ILE A 446 10.92 -31.09 -15.49
C ILE A 446 10.98 -32.62 -15.45
N ASP A 447 11.01 -33.17 -14.23
CA ASP A 447 11.00 -34.61 -14.00
C ASP A 447 9.88 -35.30 -14.81
N PRO A 448 10.20 -36.26 -15.70
CA PRO A 448 9.21 -37.01 -16.47
C PRO A 448 8.11 -37.64 -15.61
N ALA A 449 8.42 -38.04 -14.37
CA ALA A 449 7.42 -38.58 -13.45
C ALA A 449 6.37 -37.52 -13.06
N LEU A 450 6.81 -36.30 -12.77
CA LEU A 450 5.93 -35.17 -12.44
C LEU A 450 5.11 -34.72 -13.66
N VAL A 451 5.70 -34.73 -14.86
CA VAL A 451 4.98 -34.45 -16.11
C VAL A 451 3.84 -35.46 -16.32
N HIS A 452 4.11 -36.74 -16.11
CA HIS A 452 3.11 -37.79 -16.22
C HIS A 452 2.00 -37.66 -15.16
N GLU A 453 2.38 -37.41 -13.90
CA GLU A 453 1.46 -37.16 -12.77
C GLU A 453 0.50 -36.00 -13.09
N ILE A 454 1.02 -34.84 -13.51
CA ILE A 454 0.20 -33.68 -13.86
C ILE A 454 -0.71 -33.96 -15.05
N THR A 455 -0.23 -34.67 -16.08
CA THR A 455 -1.03 -34.99 -17.28
C THR A 455 -2.26 -35.83 -16.94
N ILE A 456 -2.09 -36.83 -16.06
CA ILE A 456 -3.21 -37.63 -15.55
C ILE A 456 -4.21 -36.75 -14.81
N HIS A 457 -3.74 -35.93 -13.86
CA HIS A 457 -4.63 -35.09 -13.06
C HIS A 457 -5.37 -34.02 -13.86
N ARG A 458 -4.76 -33.50 -14.94
CA ARG A 458 -5.46 -32.59 -15.87
C ARG A 458 -6.65 -33.26 -16.52
N GLY A 459 -6.48 -34.49 -17.01
CA GLY A 459 -7.53 -35.26 -17.69
C GLY A 459 -8.62 -35.77 -16.75
N VAL A 460 -8.26 -36.20 -15.54
CA VAL A 460 -9.20 -36.87 -14.63
C VAL A 460 -9.88 -35.92 -13.65
N VAL A 461 -9.22 -34.82 -13.25
CA VAL A 461 -9.72 -33.90 -12.22
C VAL A 461 -9.98 -32.50 -12.80
N MET A 462 -8.98 -31.84 -13.38
CA MET A 462 -9.13 -30.42 -13.75
C MET A 462 -10.09 -30.18 -14.92
N ASN A 463 -10.12 -31.09 -15.91
CA ASN A 463 -11.01 -30.99 -17.05
C ASN A 463 -12.46 -31.41 -16.73
N PRO A 464 -12.72 -32.57 -16.09
CA PRO A 464 -14.09 -33.03 -15.88
C PRO A 464 -14.88 -32.12 -14.93
N PHE A 465 -14.27 -31.63 -13.86
CA PHE A 465 -14.94 -30.71 -12.92
C PHE A 465 -15.30 -29.33 -13.50
N SER A 466 -14.67 -28.95 -14.61
CA SER A 466 -14.94 -27.68 -15.30
C SER A 466 -16.09 -27.79 -16.31
N HIS A 467 -16.50 -29.01 -16.66
CA HIS A 467 -17.60 -29.30 -17.58
C HIS A 467 -18.76 -29.95 -16.81
N TYR A 468 -19.99 -29.83 -17.33
CA TYR A 468 -21.15 -30.46 -16.69
C TYR A 468 -21.16 -31.94 -17.07
N ASP A 469 -20.52 -32.77 -16.26
CA ASP A 469 -20.44 -34.22 -16.46
C ASP A 469 -21.12 -34.92 -15.26
N LEU A 470 -22.28 -35.54 -15.53
CA LEU A 470 -23.22 -36.07 -14.52
C LEU A 470 -22.89 -37.49 -14.06
N GLU A 471 -21.88 -38.14 -14.65
CA GLU A 471 -21.68 -39.60 -14.53
C GLU A 471 -20.61 -40.04 -13.53
N LYS A 472 -19.90 -39.13 -12.83
CA LYS A 472 -18.79 -39.54 -11.94
C LYS A 472 -18.94 -39.07 -10.47
N PRO A 473 -18.89 -39.99 -9.49
CA PRO A 473 -19.05 -39.67 -8.07
C PRO A 473 -17.75 -39.19 -7.40
N GLU A 474 -17.92 -38.31 -6.41
CA GLU A 474 -17.04 -37.86 -5.31
C GLU A 474 -15.52 -38.16 -5.40
N PHE A 475 -14.73 -37.12 -5.70
CA PHE A 475 -13.29 -37.17 -6.00
C PHE A 475 -12.38 -36.60 -4.89
N GLU A 476 -12.78 -36.62 -3.62
CA GLU A 476 -12.01 -35.92 -2.57
C GLU A 476 -10.55 -36.40 -2.50
N ALA A 477 -10.32 -37.71 -2.62
CA ALA A 477 -8.98 -38.28 -2.64
C ALA A 477 -8.18 -37.81 -3.87
N GLU A 478 -8.78 -37.79 -5.05
CA GLU A 478 -8.12 -37.38 -6.29
C GLU A 478 -7.81 -35.87 -6.31
N LEU A 479 -8.69 -35.05 -5.73
CA LEU A 479 -8.45 -33.62 -5.53
C LEU A 479 -7.28 -33.37 -4.57
N LYS A 480 -7.19 -34.12 -3.46
CA LYS A 480 -6.05 -34.05 -2.52
C LYS A 480 -4.73 -34.39 -3.22
N VAL A 481 -4.70 -35.46 -4.00
CA VAL A 481 -3.51 -35.87 -4.75
C VAL A 481 -3.17 -34.81 -5.81
N THR A 482 -4.16 -34.27 -6.52
CA THR A 482 -3.95 -33.24 -7.54
C THR A 482 -3.40 -31.94 -6.94
N ILE A 483 -3.89 -31.51 -5.77
CA ILE A 483 -3.34 -30.35 -5.04
C ILE A 483 -1.86 -30.57 -4.74
N THR A 484 -1.51 -31.77 -4.27
CA THR A 484 -0.12 -32.14 -3.97
C THR A 484 0.76 -32.12 -5.23
N ALA A 485 0.26 -32.61 -6.36
CA ALA A 485 1.00 -32.58 -7.64
C ALA A 485 1.23 -31.13 -8.13
N VAL A 486 0.20 -30.28 -8.06
CA VAL A 486 0.31 -28.86 -8.45
C VAL A 486 1.25 -28.09 -7.50
N GLU A 487 1.31 -28.46 -6.22
CA GLU A 487 2.31 -27.95 -5.27
C GLU A 487 3.74 -28.28 -5.68
N LYS A 488 4.01 -29.54 -6.06
CA LYS A 488 5.32 -29.95 -6.59
C LYS A 488 5.68 -29.13 -7.83
N LEU A 489 4.75 -29.00 -8.79
CA LEU A 489 4.96 -28.21 -10.00
C LEU A 489 5.24 -26.72 -9.68
N LYS A 490 4.55 -26.16 -8.68
CA LYS A 490 4.76 -24.79 -8.22
C LYS A 490 6.15 -24.59 -7.61
N ALA A 491 6.66 -25.58 -6.88
CA ALA A 491 8.01 -25.54 -6.32
C ALA A 491 9.09 -25.51 -7.42
N GLU A 492 8.83 -26.19 -8.54
CA GLU A 492 9.76 -26.25 -9.68
C GLU A 492 9.91 -24.91 -10.42
N ILE A 493 9.00 -23.94 -10.29
CA ILE A 493 9.06 -22.63 -11.00
C ILE A 493 10.44 -21.95 -10.93
N LYS A 494 11.19 -22.13 -9.83
CA LYS A 494 12.52 -21.53 -9.64
C LYS A 494 13.66 -22.40 -10.20
N ASN A 495 13.43 -23.68 -10.39
CA ASN A 495 14.44 -24.68 -10.72
C ASN A 495 14.39 -25.11 -12.19
N VAL A 496 13.20 -25.07 -12.81
CA VAL A 496 13.01 -25.43 -14.23
C VAL A 496 13.96 -24.63 -15.11
N LYS A 497 14.68 -25.33 -15.97
CA LYS A 497 15.48 -24.73 -17.03
C LYS A 497 14.89 -25.13 -18.37
N LYS A 498 14.88 -24.18 -19.29
CA LYS A 498 14.62 -24.49 -20.69
C LYS A 498 15.68 -25.47 -21.17
N ASN A 499 15.25 -26.66 -21.55
CA ASN A 499 16.08 -27.59 -22.29
C ASN A 499 16.42 -26.90 -23.61
N LYS A 500 17.70 -26.56 -23.78
CA LYS A 500 18.23 -26.08 -25.06
C LYS A 500 18.30 -27.23 -26.05
N SER A 501 17.18 -27.93 -26.31
CA SER A 501 17.10 -29.08 -27.20
C SER A 501 17.61 -28.69 -28.60
N ILE A 502 17.27 -27.47 -29.06
CA ILE A 502 17.79 -26.90 -30.30
C ILE A 502 19.32 -26.70 -30.23
N ASP A 503 19.88 -25.98 -29.24
CA ASP A 503 21.34 -25.82 -29.17
C ASP A 503 22.09 -27.16 -28.98
N LYS A 504 21.45 -28.15 -28.34
CA LYS A 504 22.03 -29.48 -28.10
C LYS A 504 22.02 -30.31 -29.38
N LEU A 505 20.93 -30.27 -30.14
CA LEU A 505 20.81 -30.87 -31.48
C LEU A 505 21.74 -30.17 -32.48
N GLU A 506 21.84 -28.84 -32.45
CA GLU A 506 22.78 -28.08 -33.29
C GLU A 506 24.24 -28.45 -32.98
N LYS A 507 24.60 -28.61 -31.71
CA LYS A 507 25.93 -29.09 -31.30
C LYS A 507 26.18 -30.53 -31.73
N GLU A 508 25.18 -31.40 -31.65
CA GLU A 508 25.29 -32.80 -32.02
C GLU A 508 25.39 -32.98 -33.54
N ILE A 509 24.61 -32.21 -34.31
CA ILE A 509 24.75 -32.08 -35.76
C ILE A 509 26.16 -31.58 -36.09
N ALA A 510 26.62 -30.47 -35.51
CA ALA A 510 27.96 -29.95 -35.77
C ALA A 510 29.08 -30.97 -35.49
N LYS A 511 28.94 -31.76 -34.40
CA LYS A 511 29.86 -32.84 -34.05
C LYS A 511 29.84 -33.96 -35.10
N LEU A 512 28.66 -34.39 -35.54
CA LEU A 512 28.51 -35.42 -36.58
C LEU A 512 29.07 -34.96 -37.93
N THR A 513 28.82 -33.71 -38.32
CA THR A 513 29.36 -33.13 -39.57
C THR A 513 30.89 -33.09 -39.54
N SER A 514 31.49 -32.72 -38.40
CA SER A 514 32.95 -32.76 -38.23
C SER A 514 33.52 -34.18 -38.30
N ALA A 515 32.81 -35.18 -37.76
CA ALA A 515 33.25 -36.57 -37.82
C ALA A 515 33.18 -37.15 -39.23
N ILE A 516 32.17 -36.77 -40.01
CA ILE A 516 32.02 -37.16 -41.43
C ILE A 516 33.17 -36.54 -42.25
N ALA A 517 33.42 -35.25 -42.11
CA ALA A 517 34.52 -34.58 -42.81
C ALA A 517 35.90 -35.19 -42.50
N GLY A 518 36.11 -35.66 -41.27
CA GLY A 518 37.32 -36.39 -40.89
C GLY A 518 37.45 -37.75 -41.57
N LYS A 519 36.35 -38.49 -41.73
CA LYS A 519 36.33 -39.77 -42.45
C LYS A 519 36.53 -39.59 -43.96
N ASP A 520 35.95 -38.55 -44.56
CA ASP A 520 36.11 -38.26 -45.98
C ASP A 520 37.56 -37.94 -46.34
N LYS A 521 38.26 -37.15 -45.51
CA LYS A 521 39.71 -36.93 -45.65
C LYS A 521 40.52 -38.22 -45.57
N LEU A 522 40.15 -39.11 -44.65
CA LEU A 522 40.83 -40.39 -44.45
C LEU A 522 40.62 -41.32 -45.67
N ILE A 523 39.43 -41.31 -46.25
CA ILE A 523 39.11 -42.01 -47.50
C ILE A 523 39.91 -41.43 -48.66
N GLU A 524 40.03 -40.10 -48.76
CA GLU A 524 40.82 -39.43 -49.79
C GLU A 524 42.31 -39.73 -49.67
N GLU A 525 42.87 -39.71 -48.46
CA GLU A 525 44.26 -40.11 -48.18
C GLU A 525 44.54 -41.58 -48.53
N LEU A 526 43.61 -42.48 -48.20
CA LEU A 526 43.71 -43.89 -48.56
C LEU A 526 43.59 -44.10 -50.08
N GLY A 527 42.69 -43.36 -50.74
CA GLY A 527 42.55 -43.37 -52.19
C GLY A 527 43.80 -42.87 -52.91
N ASN A 528 44.43 -41.81 -52.40
CA ASN A 528 45.68 -41.28 -52.93
C ASN A 528 46.86 -42.25 -52.71
N LYS A 529 46.92 -42.93 -51.56
CA LYS A 529 47.91 -43.99 -51.30
C LYS A 529 47.72 -45.23 -52.18
N LEU A 530 46.47 -45.56 -52.55
CA LEU A 530 46.15 -46.65 -53.47
C LEU A 530 46.49 -46.31 -54.93
N LYS A 531 46.38 -45.05 -55.34
CA LYS A 531 46.79 -44.57 -56.68
C LYS A 531 48.30 -44.37 -56.84
N ALA A 532 49.05 -44.30 -55.73
CA ALA A 532 50.50 -44.14 -55.71
C ALA A 532 51.26 -45.49 -55.64
N LYS A 533 50.53 -46.61 -55.59
CA LYS A 533 51.02 -47.98 -55.83
C LYS A 533 50.63 -48.41 -57.22
#